data_AF-A0A354F3D6-F1
#
_entry.id   AF-A0A354F3D6-F1
#
_cell.length_a   1.000
_cell.length_b   1.000
_cell.length_c   1.000
_cell.angle_alpha   90.00
_cell.angle_beta   90.00
_cell.angle_gamma   90.00
#
_symmetry.space_group_name_H-M   'P 1'
#
loop_
_entity.id
_entity.type
_entity.pdbx_description
1 polymer ?
#
loop_
_entity_poly.entity_id
_entity_poly.type
_entity_poly.pdbx_seq_one_letter_code
_entity_poly.pdbx_strand_id
1 'polypeptide(L)'
;MTNWIHPSLLFILGSFLIPFLHGRVKKAYLILIPVLAFISVVTVSQGTYGVFEFLGHELIFGKVDKLSLIFSYIFTIMAFVGMVYSIHVTDTGQHMAAWFYIGSSLGVTFAGDYFSLFIFWEIMAFASAYLVFAGRQKSSVDAGFRYILIHIVGGLFLLAGILLHYGDTGSFLFGLLEQDGSMAFYLILLGFMLNAAVPPLHAWMPDAYPEASVTGAIFLATYTSKTAVYVLIRAFAGTEILIWIGAIMALYCVMYATLQNDFRRLLSYHIASQIGYMVAAIGLGTGLAIDGATAHAINNILYKGILFMGAGAVIHITGKRRLTDLGGLYKAMPVTLILYMIGGFAISGFPLLNGFISKGMIISAAGHDHQALIVLILLLAASGTFLSTTIKIPYYMFFGKASKIEAKEPPLNMLIGMGIAAVLCLLIGIYPGLFYGLLPYPVHFEPFTADHVTGSLGLLMATVLGFFLLLKVIKPEHHISLDVDWFYRMGTRIFLWFARRPVCAYEGFITEISNTVILPVIYFFARVGLWIDRNIVDLAVNSTANFVINMSAFVRRVQTGLVQHYAVGMVIGIMLIIIIYSLIGG
;
A
#
# COMPACT_ATOMS: atom_id res chain seq x y z
N MET A 1 16.84 -25.85 -10.60
CA MET A 1 16.15 -24.55 -10.81
C MET A 1 15.22 -24.24 -9.64
N THR A 2 15.68 -24.35 -8.38
CA THR A 2 14.78 -24.49 -7.20
C THR A 2 15.07 -23.57 -6.02
N ASN A 3 16.06 -22.67 -6.08
CA ASN A 3 16.43 -21.83 -4.93
C ASN A 3 16.14 -20.33 -5.16
N TRP A 4 14.99 -19.98 -5.74
CA TRP A 4 14.53 -18.59 -5.73
C TRP A 4 13.62 -18.36 -4.51
N ILE A 5 14.12 -17.61 -3.53
CA ILE A 5 13.32 -17.19 -2.38
C ILE A 5 12.78 -15.80 -2.69
N HIS A 6 11.48 -15.71 -2.97
CA HIS A 6 10.86 -14.42 -3.28
C HIS A 6 11.05 -13.42 -2.12
N PRO A 7 11.68 -12.25 -2.34
CA PRO A 7 11.95 -11.27 -1.28
C PRO A 7 10.71 -10.78 -0.53
N SER A 8 9.55 -10.75 -1.19
CA SER A 8 8.25 -10.42 -0.58
C SER A 8 7.90 -11.37 0.57
N LEU A 9 8.11 -12.67 0.38
CA LEU A 9 7.78 -13.70 1.37
C LEU A 9 8.62 -13.57 2.64
N LEU A 10 9.88 -13.13 2.52
CA LEU A 10 10.75 -12.89 3.68
C LEU A 10 10.15 -11.85 4.63
N PHE A 11 9.58 -10.76 4.09
CA PHE A 11 8.91 -9.75 4.90
C PHE A 11 7.53 -10.20 5.38
N ILE A 12 6.70 -10.74 4.49
CA ILE A 12 5.33 -11.15 4.82
C ILE A 12 5.34 -12.28 5.86
N LEU A 13 6.02 -13.39 5.59
CA LEU A 13 6.10 -14.52 6.51
C LEU A 13 6.91 -14.16 7.76
N GLY A 14 7.99 -13.38 7.57
CA GLY A 14 8.81 -12.92 8.67
C GLY A 14 8.03 -12.06 9.68
N SER A 15 7.00 -11.35 9.23
CA SER A 15 6.23 -10.43 10.09
C SER A 15 5.47 -11.17 11.19
N PHE A 16 5.00 -12.40 10.93
CA PHE A 16 4.28 -13.22 11.90
C PHE A 16 5.15 -13.66 13.08
N LEU A 17 6.48 -13.65 12.93
CA LEU A 17 7.39 -13.97 14.04
C LEU A 17 7.62 -12.79 14.98
N ILE A 18 7.38 -11.54 14.54
CA ILE A 18 7.66 -10.33 15.34
C ILE A 18 6.95 -10.32 16.71
N PRO A 19 5.66 -10.71 16.84
CA PRO A 19 4.96 -10.76 18.13
C PRO A 19 5.59 -11.68 19.17
N PHE A 20 6.32 -12.70 18.74
CA PHE A 20 6.93 -13.67 19.63
C PHE A 20 8.34 -13.26 20.10
N LEU A 21 8.94 -12.26 19.45
CA LEU A 21 10.30 -11.81 19.72
C LEU A 21 10.33 -10.60 20.65
N HIS A 22 11.30 -10.58 21.57
CA HIS A 22 11.42 -9.53 22.59
C HIS A 22 12.86 -8.98 22.69
N GLY A 23 12.99 -7.76 23.21
CA GLY A 23 14.28 -7.16 23.57
C GLY A 23 15.30 -7.09 22.41
N ARG A 24 16.55 -7.53 22.68
CA ARG A 24 17.66 -7.49 21.71
C ARG A 24 17.44 -8.44 20.53
N VAL A 25 16.76 -9.57 20.74
CA VAL A 25 16.47 -10.56 19.68
C VAL A 25 15.53 -9.95 18.64
N LYS A 26 14.46 -9.28 19.07
CA LYS A 26 13.56 -8.54 18.17
C LYS A 26 14.33 -7.50 17.36
N LYS A 27 15.20 -6.71 17.99
CA LYS A 27 16.01 -5.70 17.32
C LYS A 27 16.95 -6.29 16.25
N ALA A 28 17.64 -7.39 16.58
CA ALA A 28 18.50 -8.08 15.61
C ALA A 28 17.68 -8.64 14.43
N TYR A 29 16.52 -9.23 14.71
CA TYR A 29 15.62 -9.76 13.70
C TYR A 29 15.07 -8.68 12.75
N LEU A 30 14.73 -7.50 13.28
CA LEU A 30 14.26 -6.37 12.48
C LEU A 30 15.29 -5.89 11.44
N ILE A 31 16.58 -6.09 11.72
CA ILE A 31 17.69 -5.73 10.82
C ILE A 31 18.06 -6.89 9.90
N LEU A 32 18.02 -8.14 10.41
CA LEU A 32 18.39 -9.34 9.66
C LEU A 32 17.51 -9.57 8.43
N ILE A 33 16.18 -9.44 8.55
CA ILE A 33 15.26 -9.72 7.44
C ILE A 33 15.49 -8.80 6.22
N PRO A 34 15.61 -7.47 6.38
CA PRO A 34 16.00 -6.60 5.26
C PRO A 34 17.32 -6.99 4.59
N VAL A 35 18.33 -7.42 5.37
CA VAL A 35 19.62 -7.87 4.83
C VAL A 35 19.46 -9.16 4.01
N LEU A 36 18.72 -10.14 4.53
CA LEU A 36 18.43 -11.39 3.81
C LEU A 36 17.62 -11.12 2.53
N ALA A 37 16.67 -10.18 2.58
CA ALA A 37 15.91 -9.77 1.41
C ALA A 37 16.81 -9.10 0.35
N PHE A 38 17.73 -8.22 0.76
CA PHE A 38 18.70 -7.62 -0.16
C PHE A 38 19.62 -8.68 -0.80
N ILE A 39 20.13 -9.63 -0.03
CA ILE A 39 20.93 -10.76 -0.55
C ILE A 39 20.13 -11.58 -1.56
N SER A 40 18.85 -11.85 -1.29
CA SER A 40 17.98 -12.55 -2.24
C SER A 40 17.84 -11.78 -3.57
N VAL A 41 17.67 -10.45 -3.53
CA VAL A 41 17.59 -9.62 -4.74
C VAL A 41 18.92 -9.58 -5.51
N VAL A 42 20.07 -9.55 -4.83
CA VAL A 42 21.39 -9.53 -5.50
C VAL A 42 21.75 -10.87 -6.15
N THR A 43 21.24 -11.97 -5.59
CA THR A 43 21.59 -13.33 -6.06
C THR A 43 20.66 -13.86 -7.14
N VAL A 44 19.49 -13.23 -7.35
CA VAL A 44 18.55 -13.69 -8.37
C VAL A 44 18.99 -13.25 -9.78
N SER A 45 19.03 -14.22 -10.70
CA SER A 45 19.23 -13.96 -12.13
C SER A 45 17.93 -13.52 -12.81
N GLN A 46 18.03 -12.77 -13.90
CA GLN A 46 16.86 -12.41 -14.71
C GLN A 46 16.15 -13.66 -15.23
N GLY A 47 14.82 -13.60 -15.29
CA GLY A 47 13.98 -14.73 -15.68
C GLY A 47 12.62 -14.74 -14.98
N THR A 48 11.87 -15.81 -15.23
CA THR A 48 10.55 -16.03 -14.65
C THR A 48 10.64 -17.12 -13.58
N TYR A 49 10.10 -16.86 -12.39
CA TYR A 49 10.13 -17.77 -11.25
C TYR A 49 8.78 -17.80 -10.53
N GLY A 50 8.56 -18.84 -9.73
CA GLY A 50 7.34 -19.00 -8.92
C GLY A 50 6.09 -19.03 -9.78
N VAL A 51 6.10 -19.84 -10.84
CA VAL A 51 4.94 -20.03 -11.72
C VAL A 51 4.01 -21.07 -11.10
N PHE A 52 2.74 -20.73 -10.94
CA PHE A 52 1.71 -21.63 -10.41
C PHE A 52 0.51 -21.67 -11.34
N GLU A 53 0.00 -22.87 -11.61
CA GLU A 53 -1.23 -23.02 -12.38
C GLU A 53 -2.45 -22.82 -11.48
N PHE A 54 -3.29 -21.85 -11.81
CA PHE A 54 -4.52 -21.54 -11.10
C PHE A 54 -5.65 -21.26 -12.08
N LEU A 55 -6.75 -22.02 -11.97
CA LEU A 55 -7.92 -21.91 -12.86
C LEU A 55 -7.59 -22.02 -14.36
N GLY A 56 -6.57 -22.81 -14.72
CA GLY A 56 -6.12 -22.96 -16.11
C GLY A 56 -5.21 -21.83 -16.63
N HIS A 57 -4.76 -20.93 -15.75
CA HIS A 57 -3.82 -19.86 -16.07
C HIS A 57 -2.52 -19.99 -15.27
N GLU A 58 -1.41 -19.60 -15.89
CA GLU A 58 -0.11 -19.49 -15.22
C GLU A 58 -0.02 -18.15 -14.47
N LEU A 59 -0.05 -18.20 -13.14
CA LEU A 59 0.26 -17.06 -12.28
C LEU A 59 1.77 -16.95 -12.13
N ILE A 60 2.31 -15.76 -12.38
CA ILE A 60 3.74 -15.49 -12.38
C ILE A 60 4.05 -14.56 -11.20
N PHE A 61 4.58 -15.12 -10.11
CA PHE A 61 4.95 -14.33 -8.94
C PHE A 61 6.35 -13.68 -9.06
N GLY A 62 7.15 -14.07 -10.06
CA GLY A 62 8.57 -13.73 -10.14
C GLY A 62 9.07 -13.36 -11.54
N LYS A 63 8.65 -12.21 -12.09
CA LYS A 63 9.20 -11.63 -13.32
C LYS A 63 10.40 -10.74 -12.99
N VAL A 64 11.61 -11.29 -13.15
CA VAL A 64 12.88 -10.63 -12.83
C VAL A 64 13.54 -10.09 -14.10
N ASP A 65 13.63 -8.77 -14.21
CA ASP A 65 14.34 -8.04 -15.26
C ASP A 65 15.07 -6.84 -14.65
N LYS A 66 15.77 -6.04 -15.47
CA LYS A 66 16.53 -4.88 -14.99
C LYS A 66 15.66 -3.88 -14.20
N LEU A 67 14.43 -3.65 -14.64
CA LEU A 67 13.53 -2.69 -14.01
C LEU A 67 13.03 -3.21 -12.65
N SER A 68 12.62 -4.49 -12.55
CA SER A 68 12.21 -5.06 -11.25
C SER A 68 13.38 -5.15 -10.27
N LEU A 69 14.59 -5.46 -10.75
CA LEU A 69 15.79 -5.52 -9.92
C LEU A 69 16.13 -4.16 -9.31
N ILE A 70 16.18 -3.09 -10.11
CA ILE A 70 16.60 -1.78 -9.61
C ILE A 70 15.62 -1.20 -8.58
N PHE A 71 14.31 -1.39 -8.78
CA PHE A 71 13.30 -1.03 -7.77
C PHE A 71 13.41 -1.90 -6.51
N SER A 72 13.68 -3.20 -6.67
CA SER A 72 13.84 -4.11 -5.54
C SER A 72 15.08 -3.83 -4.70
N TYR A 73 16.19 -3.42 -5.32
CA TYR A 73 17.39 -2.97 -4.60
C TYR A 73 17.07 -1.78 -3.70
N ILE A 74 16.44 -0.73 -4.24
CA ILE A 74 16.17 0.46 -3.43
C ILE A 74 15.11 0.20 -2.36
N PHE A 75 14.10 -0.63 -2.64
CA PHE A 75 13.09 -1.00 -1.64
C PHE A 75 13.70 -1.79 -0.47
N THR A 76 14.60 -2.73 -0.73
CA THR A 76 15.27 -3.50 0.33
C THR A 76 16.30 -2.67 1.09
N ILE A 77 17.05 -1.79 0.42
CA ILE A 77 17.96 -0.82 1.08
C ILE A 77 17.17 0.12 1.99
N MET A 78 16.06 0.68 1.50
CA MET A 78 15.26 1.60 2.32
C MET A 78 14.48 0.87 3.42
N ALA A 79 14.16 -0.41 3.24
CA ALA A 79 13.63 -1.25 4.32
C ALA A 79 14.66 -1.37 5.45
N PHE A 80 15.92 -1.64 5.13
CA PHE A 80 17.01 -1.68 6.11
C PHE A 80 17.18 -0.33 6.82
N VAL A 81 17.30 0.76 6.06
CA VAL A 81 17.46 2.12 6.61
C VAL A 81 16.28 2.51 7.52
N GLY A 82 15.05 2.24 7.06
CA GLY A 82 13.83 2.49 7.81
C GLY A 82 13.75 1.70 9.11
N MET A 83 14.20 0.44 9.12
CA MET A 83 14.26 -0.41 10.31
C MET A 83 15.34 0.03 11.30
N VAL A 84 16.53 0.45 10.81
CA VAL A 84 17.56 1.06 11.67
C VAL A 84 17.02 2.31 12.35
N TYR A 85 16.37 3.19 11.59
CA TYR A 85 15.77 4.40 12.14
C TYR A 85 14.69 4.09 13.18
N SER A 86 13.82 3.11 12.91
CA SER A 86 12.66 2.77 13.74
C SER A 86 12.94 1.77 14.87
N ILE A 87 14.19 1.31 15.06
CA ILE A 87 14.55 0.22 16.00
C ILE A 87 14.18 0.50 17.47
N HIS A 88 13.94 1.77 17.82
CA HIS A 88 13.50 2.20 19.14
C HIS A 88 11.98 2.05 19.36
N VAL A 89 11.20 1.85 18.29
CA VAL A 89 9.75 1.66 18.34
C VAL A 89 9.42 0.27 18.92
N THR A 90 8.61 0.24 19.96
CA THR A 90 8.20 -1.00 20.64
C THR A 90 6.93 -1.61 20.06
N ASP A 91 6.11 -0.80 19.39
CA ASP A 91 4.83 -1.20 18.79
C ASP A 91 5.02 -2.29 17.72
N THR A 92 4.64 -3.52 18.06
CA THR A 92 4.72 -4.67 17.15
C THR A 92 3.84 -4.49 15.91
N GLY A 93 2.65 -3.90 16.06
CA GLY A 93 1.72 -3.72 14.95
C GLY A 93 2.29 -2.83 13.86
N GLN A 94 3.01 -1.77 14.23
CA GLN A 94 3.70 -0.89 13.28
C GLN A 94 4.79 -1.62 12.49
N HIS A 95 5.58 -2.48 13.15
CA HIS A 95 6.63 -3.26 12.47
C HIS A 95 6.03 -4.29 11.52
N MET A 96 4.97 -5.00 11.93
CA MET A 96 4.26 -5.94 11.07
C MET A 96 3.66 -5.24 9.85
N ALA A 97 2.94 -4.14 10.06
CA ALA A 97 2.35 -3.36 8.96
C ALA A 97 3.43 -2.83 8.01
N ALA A 98 4.56 -2.34 8.52
CA ALA A 98 5.68 -1.93 7.69
C ALA A 98 6.23 -3.10 6.85
N TRP A 99 6.35 -4.31 7.41
CA TRP A 99 6.83 -5.48 6.66
C TRP A 99 5.83 -6.00 5.64
N PHE A 100 4.54 -6.07 5.97
CA PHE A 100 3.51 -6.36 4.96
C PHE A 100 3.54 -5.34 3.83
N TYR A 101 3.74 -4.07 4.15
CA TYR A 101 3.81 -2.99 3.17
C TYR A 101 5.04 -3.12 2.27
N ILE A 102 6.24 -3.35 2.84
CA ILE A 102 7.47 -3.60 2.06
C ILE A 102 7.34 -4.84 1.19
N GLY A 103 6.87 -5.94 1.79
CA GLY A 103 6.73 -7.24 1.12
C GLY A 103 5.76 -7.15 -0.05
N SER A 104 4.57 -6.58 0.16
CA SER A 104 3.59 -6.38 -0.90
C SER A 104 4.12 -5.46 -2.02
N SER A 105 4.84 -4.38 -1.72
CA SER A 105 5.45 -3.55 -2.78
C SER A 105 6.52 -4.30 -3.58
N LEU A 106 7.31 -5.17 -2.94
CA LEU A 106 8.21 -6.09 -3.65
C LEU A 106 7.43 -7.13 -4.46
N GLY A 107 6.30 -7.61 -3.95
CA GLY A 107 5.39 -8.53 -4.65
C GLY A 107 4.82 -7.91 -5.93
N VAL A 108 4.34 -6.67 -5.89
CA VAL A 108 3.93 -5.92 -7.09
C VAL A 108 5.10 -5.75 -8.05
N THR A 109 6.30 -5.50 -7.53
CA THR A 109 7.50 -5.35 -8.35
C THR A 109 7.83 -6.65 -9.10
N PHE A 110 7.65 -7.82 -8.49
CA PHE A 110 7.94 -9.09 -9.16
C PHE A 110 6.73 -9.72 -9.87
N ALA A 111 5.53 -9.16 -9.75
CA ALA A 111 4.35 -9.70 -10.41
C ALA A 111 4.51 -9.71 -11.94
N GLY A 112 4.34 -10.88 -12.54
CA GLY A 112 4.32 -11.09 -14.00
C GLY A 112 2.92 -11.12 -14.60
N ASP A 113 1.88 -11.10 -13.78
CA ASP A 113 0.47 -11.09 -14.17
C ASP A 113 -0.35 -10.10 -13.31
N TYR A 114 -1.46 -9.62 -13.87
CA TYR A 114 -2.35 -8.64 -13.26
C TYR A 114 -3.06 -9.16 -12.00
N PHE A 115 -3.31 -10.47 -11.89
CA PHE A 115 -3.98 -11.05 -10.74
C PHE A 115 -3.05 -11.04 -9.51
N SER A 116 -1.82 -11.53 -9.66
CA SER A 116 -0.77 -11.45 -8.63
C SER A 116 -0.48 -10.00 -8.26
N LEU A 117 -0.40 -9.11 -9.26
CA LEU A 117 -0.23 -7.67 -9.04
C LEU A 117 -1.35 -7.11 -8.16
N PHE A 118 -2.62 -7.41 -8.48
CA PHE A 118 -3.78 -6.92 -7.74
C PHE A 118 -3.80 -7.39 -6.29
N ILE A 119 -3.48 -8.67 -6.03
CA ILE A 119 -3.42 -9.19 -4.65
C ILE A 119 -2.40 -8.40 -3.82
N PHE A 120 -1.18 -8.23 -4.32
CA PHE A 120 -0.18 -7.46 -3.60
C PHE A 120 -0.55 -5.98 -3.50
N TRP A 121 -1.19 -5.42 -4.52
CA TRP A 121 -1.67 -4.03 -4.54
C TRP A 121 -2.67 -3.75 -3.41
N GLU A 122 -3.61 -4.65 -3.17
CA GLU A 122 -4.58 -4.52 -2.08
C GLU A 122 -3.93 -4.72 -0.71
N ILE A 123 -3.07 -5.73 -0.53
CA ILE A 123 -2.32 -5.93 0.73
C ILE A 123 -1.52 -4.67 1.09
N MET A 124 -0.90 -4.03 0.09
CA MET A 124 -0.17 -2.78 0.23
C MET A 124 -1.07 -1.64 0.74
N ALA A 125 -2.30 -1.51 0.22
CA ALA A 125 -3.27 -0.51 0.66
C ALA A 125 -3.70 -0.68 2.11
N PHE A 126 -4.01 -1.91 2.55
CA PHE A 126 -4.38 -2.19 3.94
C PHE A 126 -3.21 -1.99 4.92
N ALA A 127 -2.01 -2.47 4.55
CA ALA A 127 -0.83 -2.35 5.40
C ALA A 127 -0.42 -0.88 5.61
N SER A 128 -0.49 -0.07 4.55
CA SER A 128 -0.21 1.36 4.62
C SER A 128 -1.26 2.13 5.44
N ALA A 129 -2.55 1.78 5.33
CA ALA A 129 -3.61 2.36 6.16
C ALA A 129 -3.37 2.13 7.67
N TYR A 130 -2.89 0.95 8.07
CA TYR A 130 -2.53 0.67 9.46
C TYR A 130 -1.47 1.65 10.00
N LEU A 131 -0.47 2.00 9.20
CA LEU A 131 0.58 2.96 9.61
C LEU A 131 0.03 4.38 9.81
N VAL A 132 -1.06 4.74 9.13
CA VAL A 132 -1.79 5.99 9.37
C VAL A 132 -2.52 5.89 10.71
N PHE A 133 -3.26 4.81 10.95
CA PHE A 133 -3.97 4.58 12.21
C PHE A 133 -3.04 4.51 13.43
N ALA A 134 -1.79 4.07 13.23
CA ALA A 134 -0.76 4.04 14.25
C ALA A 134 -0.35 5.43 14.77
N GLY A 135 -0.82 6.53 14.16
CA GLY A 135 -0.73 7.87 14.73
C GLY A 135 -1.54 8.05 16.03
N ARG A 136 -2.54 7.19 16.27
CA ARG A 136 -3.35 7.10 17.51
C ARG A 136 -4.04 8.40 17.94
N GLN A 137 -4.35 9.29 17.01
CA GLN A 137 -5.17 10.48 17.25
C GLN A 137 -6.48 10.38 16.49
N LYS A 138 -7.50 11.12 16.92
CA LYS A 138 -8.77 11.20 16.18
C LYS A 138 -8.56 11.64 14.73
N SER A 139 -7.66 12.60 14.50
CA SER A 139 -7.27 13.04 13.16
C SER A 139 -6.61 11.93 12.33
N SER A 140 -5.78 11.09 12.95
CA SER A 140 -5.18 9.90 12.30
C SER A 140 -6.23 8.87 11.90
N VAL A 141 -7.26 8.65 12.73
CA VAL A 141 -8.37 7.74 12.40
C VAL A 141 -9.19 8.29 11.23
N ASP A 142 -9.57 9.56 11.29
CA ASP A 142 -10.34 10.20 10.21
C ASP A 142 -9.56 10.26 8.88
N ALA A 143 -8.24 10.46 8.93
CA ALA A 143 -7.37 10.42 7.75
C ALA A 143 -7.18 8.98 7.24
N GLY A 144 -7.00 8.00 8.12
CA GLY A 144 -6.84 6.59 7.74
C GLY A 144 -8.10 6.00 7.08
N PHE A 145 -9.30 6.37 7.53
CA PHE A 145 -10.54 5.99 6.85
C PHE A 145 -10.66 6.61 5.46
N ARG A 146 -10.33 7.90 5.31
CA ARG A 146 -10.32 8.53 3.98
C ARG A 146 -9.29 7.89 3.05
N TYR A 147 -8.11 7.58 3.59
CA TYR A 147 -7.06 6.88 2.88
C TYR A 147 -7.55 5.52 2.35
N ILE A 148 -8.11 4.66 3.21
CA ILE A 148 -8.51 3.31 2.82
C ILE A 148 -9.67 3.33 1.82
N LEU A 149 -10.66 4.22 2.00
CA LEU A 149 -11.79 4.34 1.09
C LEU A 149 -11.34 4.75 -0.32
N ILE A 150 -10.43 5.72 -0.42
CA ILE A 150 -9.91 6.17 -1.72
C ILE A 150 -9.12 5.04 -2.40
N HIS A 151 -8.30 4.31 -1.65
CA HIS A 151 -7.53 3.19 -2.22
C HIS A 151 -8.42 2.01 -2.62
N ILE A 152 -9.47 1.69 -1.86
CA ILE A 152 -10.46 0.66 -2.26
C ILE A 152 -11.15 1.05 -3.55
N VAL A 153 -11.56 2.32 -3.70
CA VAL A 153 -12.17 2.80 -4.96
C VAL A 153 -11.17 2.69 -6.12
N GLY A 154 -9.90 3.06 -5.92
CA GLY A 154 -8.84 2.86 -6.91
C GLY A 154 -8.61 1.39 -7.27
N GLY A 155 -8.61 0.52 -6.26
CA GLY A 155 -8.53 -0.93 -6.40
C GLY A 155 -9.69 -1.52 -7.20
N LEU A 156 -10.91 -1.02 -6.98
CA LEU A 156 -12.08 -1.44 -7.75
C LEU A 156 -12.01 -1.02 -9.22
N PHE A 157 -11.52 0.20 -9.52
CA PHE A 157 -11.27 0.62 -10.90
C PHE A 157 -10.20 -0.26 -11.56
N LEU A 158 -9.11 -0.53 -10.84
CA LEU A 158 -8.05 -1.42 -11.31
C LEU A 158 -8.59 -2.82 -11.60
N LEU A 159 -9.34 -3.41 -10.67
CA LEU A 159 -9.95 -4.73 -10.82
C LEU A 159 -10.92 -4.78 -12.00
N ALA A 160 -11.79 -3.77 -12.13
CA ALA A 160 -12.72 -3.68 -13.26
C ALA A 160 -11.96 -3.59 -14.59
N GLY A 161 -10.90 -2.79 -14.66
CA GLY A 161 -10.05 -2.68 -15.83
C GLY A 161 -9.34 -4.00 -16.17
N ILE A 162 -8.80 -4.71 -15.17
CA ILE A 162 -8.17 -6.03 -15.33
C ILE A 162 -9.16 -7.06 -15.86
N LEU A 163 -10.38 -7.12 -15.32
CA LEU A 163 -11.40 -8.07 -15.74
C LEU A 163 -11.87 -7.81 -17.17
N LEU A 164 -12.02 -6.54 -17.57
CA LEU A 164 -12.34 -6.18 -18.95
C LEU A 164 -11.19 -6.51 -19.90
N HIS A 165 -9.96 -6.16 -19.54
CA HIS A 165 -8.76 -6.50 -20.33
C HIS A 165 -8.64 -8.02 -20.54
N TYR A 166 -8.92 -8.80 -19.50
CA TYR A 166 -8.97 -10.26 -19.59
C TYR A 166 -10.12 -10.74 -20.48
N GLY A 167 -11.30 -10.11 -20.40
CA GLY A 167 -12.43 -10.43 -21.28
C GLY A 167 -12.13 -10.22 -22.76
N ASP A 168 -11.33 -9.20 -23.09
CA ASP A 168 -10.97 -8.86 -24.46
C ASP A 168 -9.79 -9.70 -24.99
N THR A 169 -8.79 -9.99 -24.15
CA THR A 169 -7.53 -10.64 -24.57
C THR A 169 -7.40 -12.12 -24.17
N GLY A 170 -8.17 -12.59 -23.18
CA GLY A 170 -8.02 -13.91 -22.57
C GLY A 170 -6.74 -14.09 -21.75
N SER A 171 -5.98 -13.01 -21.46
CA SER A 171 -4.68 -13.08 -20.80
C SER A 171 -4.60 -12.20 -19.56
N PHE A 172 -3.96 -12.70 -18.51
CA PHE A 172 -3.61 -11.93 -17.31
C PHE A 172 -2.17 -11.39 -17.35
N LEU A 173 -1.41 -11.64 -18.42
CA LEU A 173 0.01 -11.25 -18.47
C LEU A 173 0.20 -9.74 -18.29
N PHE A 174 1.13 -9.37 -17.43
CA PHE A 174 1.44 -7.98 -17.14
C PHE A 174 2.58 -7.46 -18.03
N GLY A 175 2.33 -6.35 -18.72
CA GLY A 175 3.26 -5.74 -19.65
C GLY A 175 2.78 -4.39 -20.15
N LEU A 176 3.36 -3.94 -21.26
CA LEU A 176 2.97 -2.72 -21.95
C LEU A 176 1.57 -2.89 -22.53
N LEU A 177 0.67 -1.94 -22.24
CA LEU A 177 -0.67 -1.91 -22.82
C LEU A 177 -0.65 -1.06 -24.10
N GLU A 178 -1.33 -1.54 -25.13
CA GLU A 178 -1.55 -0.76 -26.34
C GLU A 178 -2.54 0.37 -26.06
N GLN A 179 -2.28 1.56 -26.59
CA GLN A 179 -3.18 2.71 -26.47
C GLN A 179 -4.32 2.59 -27.49
N ASP A 180 -5.21 1.63 -27.25
CA ASP A 180 -6.36 1.30 -28.10
C ASP A 180 -7.60 2.17 -27.82
N GLY A 181 -7.56 2.95 -26.74
CA GLY A 181 -8.69 3.75 -26.28
C GLY A 181 -9.80 2.92 -25.60
N SER A 182 -9.53 1.67 -25.26
CA SER A 182 -10.47 0.79 -24.56
C SER A 182 -10.80 1.31 -23.16
N MET A 183 -11.99 0.97 -22.68
CA MET A 183 -12.37 1.27 -21.30
C MET A 183 -11.44 0.55 -20.30
N ALA A 184 -10.96 -0.64 -20.65
CA ALA A 184 -10.00 -1.39 -19.84
C ALA A 184 -8.70 -0.61 -19.63
N PHE A 185 -8.11 -0.06 -20.71
CA PHE A 185 -6.91 0.77 -20.65
C PHE A 185 -7.07 1.95 -19.68
N TYR A 186 -8.15 2.72 -19.82
CA TYR A 186 -8.37 3.89 -18.98
C TYR A 186 -8.70 3.55 -17.52
N LEU A 187 -9.39 2.44 -17.26
CA LEU A 187 -9.69 1.99 -15.89
C LEU A 187 -8.43 1.52 -15.15
N ILE A 188 -7.57 0.74 -15.81
CA ILE A 188 -6.26 0.35 -15.26
C ILE A 188 -5.40 1.60 -15.02
N LEU A 189 -5.35 2.51 -16.00
CA LEU A 189 -4.62 3.76 -15.89
C LEU A 189 -5.11 4.59 -14.68
N LEU A 190 -6.42 4.72 -14.52
CA LEU A 190 -7.04 5.45 -13.41
C LEU A 190 -6.67 4.85 -12.05
N GLY A 191 -6.68 3.52 -11.92
CA GLY A 191 -6.26 2.81 -10.72
C GLY A 191 -4.79 3.09 -10.35
N PHE A 192 -3.89 3.09 -11.33
CA PHE A 192 -2.48 3.40 -11.10
C PHE A 192 -2.24 4.90 -10.82
N MET A 193 -2.94 5.79 -11.53
CA MET A 193 -2.87 7.24 -11.33
C MET A 193 -3.32 7.66 -9.92
N LEU A 194 -4.30 6.94 -9.34
CA LEU A 194 -4.75 7.17 -7.98
C LEU A 194 -3.61 6.96 -6.97
N ASN A 195 -2.89 5.83 -7.06
CA ASN A 195 -1.75 5.54 -6.18
C ASN A 195 -0.51 6.39 -6.52
N ALA A 196 -0.39 6.86 -7.77
CA ALA A 196 0.60 7.85 -8.16
C ALA A 196 0.28 9.25 -7.61
N ALA A 197 -0.91 9.45 -7.02
CA ALA A 197 -1.40 10.72 -6.48
C ALA A 197 -1.43 11.84 -7.55
N VAL A 198 -1.97 11.53 -8.73
CA VAL A 198 -2.17 12.52 -9.79
C VAL A 198 -3.36 13.44 -9.47
N PRO A 199 -3.27 14.76 -9.60
CA PRO A 199 -4.43 15.65 -9.46
C PRO A 199 -5.56 15.32 -10.46
N PRO A 200 -6.83 15.22 -10.01
CA PRO A 200 -7.34 15.60 -8.68
C PRO A 200 -7.31 14.49 -7.62
N LEU A 201 -6.80 13.30 -7.92
CA LEU A 201 -6.79 12.12 -7.03
C LEU A 201 -5.75 12.19 -5.90
N HIS A 202 -4.93 13.25 -5.82
CA HIS A 202 -3.79 13.33 -4.90
C HIS A 202 -4.13 13.61 -3.43
N ALA A 203 -5.36 14.05 -3.15
CA ALA A 203 -5.76 14.61 -1.86
C ALA A 203 -5.55 13.67 -0.65
N TRP A 204 -5.55 12.35 -0.86
CA TRP A 204 -5.30 11.36 0.19
C TRP A 204 -3.91 11.47 0.81
N MET A 205 -2.90 11.85 0.03
CA MET A 205 -1.50 11.86 0.46
C MET A 205 -1.17 13.00 1.44
N PRO A 206 -1.43 14.29 1.13
CA PRO A 206 -1.20 15.39 2.07
C PRO A 206 -2.17 15.37 3.26
N ASP A 207 -3.18 14.51 3.26
CA ASP A 207 -4.09 14.31 4.38
C ASP A 207 -3.64 13.18 5.32
N ALA A 208 -3.21 12.03 4.77
CA ALA A 208 -2.83 10.87 5.56
C ALA A 208 -1.41 10.94 6.14
N TYR A 209 -0.42 11.40 5.38
CA TYR A 209 0.99 11.29 5.76
C TYR A 209 1.37 12.17 6.96
N PRO A 210 0.84 13.39 7.11
CA PRO A 210 1.10 14.20 8.31
C PRO A 210 0.56 13.56 9.58
N GLU A 211 -0.51 12.78 9.48
CA GLU A 211 -1.24 12.19 10.60
C GLU A 211 -0.74 10.78 10.97
N ALA A 212 0.15 10.19 10.18
CA ALA A 212 0.78 8.92 10.46
C ALA A 212 1.82 9.00 11.59
N SER A 213 2.20 7.83 12.12
CA SER A 213 3.28 7.74 13.12
C SER A 213 4.61 8.27 12.56
N VAL A 214 5.52 8.68 13.45
CA VAL A 214 6.84 9.25 13.05
C VAL A 214 7.61 8.31 12.12
N THR A 215 7.60 7.02 12.43
CA THR A 215 8.29 6.00 11.64
C THR A 215 7.42 5.53 10.47
N GLY A 216 6.11 5.41 10.64
CA GLY A 216 5.17 5.02 9.59
C GLY A 216 5.21 5.94 8.37
N ALA A 217 5.36 7.25 8.60
CA ALA A 217 5.47 8.25 7.53
C ALA A 217 6.66 8.00 6.58
N ILE A 218 7.74 7.38 7.04
CA ILE A 218 8.92 7.05 6.21
C ILE A 218 8.57 5.94 5.21
N PHE A 219 7.91 4.87 5.67
CA PHE A 219 7.45 3.79 4.79
C PHE A 219 6.39 4.31 3.81
N LEU A 220 5.44 5.12 4.29
CA LEU A 220 4.44 5.77 3.44
C LEU A 220 5.09 6.62 2.33
N ALA A 221 6.12 7.40 2.65
CA ALA A 221 6.85 8.19 1.66
C ALA A 221 7.64 7.35 0.63
N THR A 222 7.93 6.09 0.94
CA THR A 222 8.84 5.23 0.19
C THR A 222 8.15 4.34 -0.84
N TYR A 223 7.06 3.64 -0.48
CA TYR A 223 6.63 2.46 -1.23
C TYR A 223 5.44 2.67 -2.20
N THR A 224 4.22 3.00 -1.72
CA THR A 224 2.98 3.04 -2.53
C THR A 224 3.15 3.82 -3.82
N SER A 225 3.60 5.07 -3.72
CA SER A 225 3.72 5.93 -4.89
C SER A 225 4.83 5.51 -5.87
N LYS A 226 5.88 4.83 -5.39
CA LYS A 226 7.00 4.38 -6.23
C LYS A 226 6.64 3.09 -6.93
N THR A 227 5.87 2.25 -6.25
CA THR A 227 5.22 1.08 -6.84
C THR A 227 4.26 1.52 -7.95
N ALA A 228 3.53 2.62 -7.77
CA ALA A 228 2.69 3.20 -8.82
C ALA A 228 3.51 3.68 -10.03
N VAL A 229 4.63 4.39 -9.80
CA VAL A 229 5.56 4.80 -10.87
C VAL A 229 6.11 3.58 -11.62
N TYR A 230 6.47 2.52 -10.90
CA TYR A 230 6.96 1.28 -11.49
C TYR A 230 5.95 0.63 -12.44
N VAL A 231 4.69 0.46 -12.02
CA VAL A 231 3.66 -0.13 -12.87
C VAL A 231 3.31 0.77 -14.05
N LEU A 232 3.37 2.09 -13.88
CA LEU A 232 3.20 3.05 -14.98
C LEU A 232 4.33 2.96 -16.01
N ILE A 233 5.59 2.80 -15.59
CA ILE A 233 6.71 2.54 -16.51
C ILE A 233 6.45 1.27 -17.34
N ARG A 234 5.93 0.21 -16.71
CA ARG A 234 5.69 -1.06 -17.41
C ARG A 234 4.52 -1.03 -18.37
N ALA A 235 3.41 -0.44 -17.94
CA ALA A 235 2.14 -0.54 -18.65
C ALA A 235 1.83 0.65 -19.55
N PHE A 236 2.41 1.83 -19.29
CA PHE A 236 2.00 3.11 -19.90
C PHE A 236 3.19 3.97 -20.38
N ALA A 237 4.35 3.36 -20.64
CA ALA A 237 5.46 4.07 -21.27
C ALA A 237 5.05 4.55 -22.68
N GLY A 238 5.25 5.83 -22.96
CA GLY A 238 4.90 6.46 -24.24
C GLY A 238 3.46 6.96 -24.35
N THR A 239 2.66 6.90 -23.27
CA THR A 239 1.30 7.46 -23.30
C THR A 239 1.34 8.99 -23.17
N GLU A 240 1.16 9.69 -24.29
CA GLU A 240 1.36 11.16 -24.39
C GLU A 240 0.59 12.00 -23.37
N ILE A 241 -0.63 11.57 -22.98
CA ILE A 241 -1.44 12.30 -22.00
C ILE A 241 -0.71 12.45 -20.64
N LEU A 242 0.17 11.51 -20.31
CA LEU A 242 0.97 11.53 -19.08
C LEU A 242 2.01 12.65 -19.08
N ILE A 243 2.46 13.12 -20.24
CA ILE A 243 3.41 14.25 -20.34
C ILE A 243 2.81 15.49 -19.68
N TRP A 244 1.61 15.88 -20.11
CA TRP A 244 0.91 17.05 -19.60
C TRP A 244 0.44 16.87 -18.17
N ILE A 245 -0.15 15.71 -17.87
CA ILE A 245 -0.62 15.38 -16.53
C ILE A 245 0.54 15.46 -15.53
N GLY A 246 1.70 14.86 -15.86
CA GLY A 246 2.88 14.88 -15.02
C GLY A 246 3.47 16.28 -14.83
N ALA A 247 3.57 17.07 -15.90
CA ALA A 247 4.09 18.43 -15.83
C ALA A 247 3.19 19.35 -14.99
N ILE A 248 1.87 19.30 -15.21
CA ILE A 248 0.89 20.06 -14.42
C ILE A 248 0.95 19.62 -12.96
N MET A 249 0.99 18.32 -12.69
CA MET A 249 1.13 17.75 -11.36
C MET A 249 2.40 18.25 -10.65
N ALA A 250 3.54 18.30 -11.35
CA ALA A 250 4.80 18.77 -10.81
C ALA A 250 4.70 20.21 -10.29
N LEU A 251 4.11 21.11 -11.09
CA LEU A 251 3.94 22.53 -10.75
C LEU A 251 2.82 22.76 -9.74
N TYR A 252 1.66 22.16 -9.95
CA TYR A 252 0.49 22.32 -9.09
C TYR A 252 0.81 21.97 -7.63
N CYS A 253 1.41 20.80 -7.40
CA CYS A 253 1.72 20.36 -6.05
C CYS A 253 2.83 21.20 -5.40
N VAL A 254 3.78 21.75 -6.18
CA VAL A 254 4.81 22.63 -5.63
C VAL A 254 4.21 23.96 -5.13
N MET A 255 3.25 24.52 -5.86
CA MET A 255 2.54 25.74 -5.47
C MET A 255 1.78 25.53 -4.16
N TYR A 256 1.10 24.40 -3.99
CA TYR A 256 0.43 24.09 -2.73
C TYR A 256 1.40 23.82 -1.58
N ALA A 257 2.58 23.24 -1.86
CA ALA A 257 3.61 23.03 -0.86
C ALA A 257 4.13 24.35 -0.28
N THR A 258 4.36 25.38 -1.11
CA THR A 258 4.85 26.69 -0.64
C THR A 258 3.86 27.39 0.28
N LEU A 259 2.57 27.06 0.22
CA LEU A 259 1.53 27.61 1.10
C LEU A 259 1.44 26.89 2.45
N GLN A 260 1.96 25.67 2.58
CA GLN A 260 1.80 24.88 3.80
C GLN A 260 2.61 25.43 4.99
N ASN A 261 2.02 25.35 6.17
CA ASN A 261 2.67 25.58 7.47
C ASN A 261 3.07 24.26 8.17
N ASP A 262 2.37 23.15 7.92
CA ASP A 262 2.78 21.82 8.40
C ASP A 262 3.87 21.25 7.49
N PHE A 263 5.06 20.98 8.03
CA PHE A 263 6.19 20.55 7.19
C PHE A 263 6.06 19.11 6.69
N ARG A 264 5.33 18.21 7.37
CA ARG A 264 5.04 16.87 6.80
C ARG A 264 4.07 16.99 5.63
N ARG A 265 3.08 17.87 5.75
CA ARG A 265 2.12 18.13 4.68
C ARG A 265 2.80 18.75 3.47
N LEU A 266 3.67 19.73 3.72
CA LEU A 266 4.55 20.33 2.73
C LEU A 266 5.39 19.27 1.99
N LEU A 267 6.06 18.38 2.74
CA LEU A 267 6.87 17.30 2.17
C LEU A 267 6.03 16.30 1.36
N SER A 268 4.78 16.07 1.74
CA SER A 268 3.82 15.19 1.06
C SER A 268 3.39 15.77 -0.29
N TYR A 269 3.10 17.08 -0.37
CA TYR A 269 2.91 17.75 -1.66
C TYR A 269 4.13 17.64 -2.57
N HIS A 270 5.33 17.73 -2.02
CA HIS A 270 6.52 17.47 -2.84
C HIS A 270 6.68 16.01 -3.26
N ILE A 271 6.09 15.03 -2.58
CA ILE A 271 6.10 13.67 -3.11
C ILE A 271 5.31 13.66 -4.43
N ALA A 272 4.09 14.20 -4.44
CA ALA A 272 3.29 14.33 -5.67
C ALA A 272 4.02 15.14 -6.74
N SER A 273 4.62 16.29 -6.38
CA SER A 273 5.38 17.10 -7.34
C SER A 273 6.51 16.31 -8.00
N GLN A 274 7.31 15.54 -7.24
CA GLN A 274 8.40 14.74 -7.80
C GLN A 274 7.90 13.56 -8.63
N ILE A 275 6.78 12.94 -8.27
CA ILE A 275 6.14 11.92 -9.10
C ILE A 275 5.65 12.53 -10.41
N GLY A 276 5.20 13.79 -10.42
CA GLY A 276 4.87 14.52 -11.65
C GLY A 276 6.00 14.52 -12.69
N TYR A 277 7.26 14.70 -12.26
CA TYR A 277 8.42 14.55 -13.16
C TYR A 277 8.51 13.13 -13.73
N MET A 278 8.30 12.11 -12.90
CA MET A 278 8.37 10.70 -13.31
C MET A 278 7.24 10.38 -14.29
N VAL A 279 6.01 10.84 -14.02
CA VAL A 279 4.84 10.64 -14.88
C VAL A 279 5.03 11.34 -16.23
N ALA A 280 5.57 12.55 -16.24
CA ALA A 280 5.87 13.26 -17.48
C ALA A 280 6.91 12.50 -18.33
N ALA A 281 7.96 11.99 -17.68
CA ALA A 281 8.99 11.20 -18.32
C ALA A 281 8.47 9.85 -18.85
N ILE A 282 7.56 9.19 -18.11
CA ILE A 282 6.88 7.96 -18.58
C ILE A 282 6.08 8.26 -19.85
N GLY A 283 5.38 9.39 -19.89
CA GLY A 283 4.63 9.81 -21.07
C GLY A 283 5.48 10.04 -22.32
N LEU A 284 6.73 10.52 -22.16
CA LEU A 284 7.67 10.66 -23.29
C LEU A 284 8.10 9.31 -23.87
N GLY A 285 8.17 8.25 -23.07
CA GLY A 285 8.45 6.88 -23.51
C GLY A 285 9.85 6.59 -24.06
N THR A 286 10.69 7.60 -24.30
CA THR A 286 12.06 7.40 -24.80
C THR A 286 12.94 6.70 -23.77
N GLY A 287 13.98 5.99 -24.21
CA GLY A 287 14.90 5.27 -23.30
C GLY A 287 15.49 6.18 -22.21
N LEU A 288 15.95 7.39 -22.58
CA LEU A 288 16.45 8.39 -21.63
C LEU A 288 15.36 8.85 -20.63
N ALA A 289 14.11 9.01 -21.09
CA ALA A 289 13.02 9.41 -20.23
C ALA A 289 12.64 8.31 -19.23
N ILE A 290 12.57 7.05 -19.67
CA ILE A 290 12.29 5.91 -18.77
C ILE A 290 13.43 5.68 -17.77
N ASP A 291 14.68 5.81 -18.21
CA ASP A 291 15.84 5.78 -17.32
C ASP A 291 15.79 6.96 -16.34
N GLY A 292 15.42 8.15 -16.80
CA GLY A 292 15.21 9.33 -15.96
C GLY A 292 14.12 9.13 -14.91
N ALA A 293 12.97 8.57 -15.28
CA ALA A 293 11.87 8.25 -14.38
C ALA A 293 12.30 7.23 -13.32
N THR A 294 12.97 6.15 -13.75
CA THR A 294 13.50 5.09 -12.90
C THR A 294 14.54 5.64 -11.92
N ALA A 295 15.52 6.37 -12.45
CA ALA A 295 16.56 7.06 -11.68
C ALA A 295 15.96 8.00 -10.64
N HIS A 296 14.96 8.78 -11.05
CA HIS A 296 14.32 9.74 -10.17
C HIS A 296 13.50 9.05 -9.07
N ALA A 297 12.82 7.93 -9.36
CA ALA A 297 12.09 7.15 -8.36
C ALA A 297 13.03 6.65 -7.25
N ILE A 298 14.19 6.11 -7.61
CA ILE A 298 15.20 5.62 -6.67
C ILE A 298 15.78 6.76 -5.83
N ASN A 299 16.18 7.84 -6.49
CA ASN A 299 16.71 9.01 -5.80
C ASN A 299 15.68 9.62 -4.86
N ASN A 300 14.40 9.65 -5.29
CA ASN A 300 13.29 10.11 -4.48
C ASN A 300 13.11 9.30 -3.21
N ILE A 301 13.24 7.98 -3.26
CA ILE A 301 13.20 7.16 -2.05
C ILE A 301 14.28 7.59 -1.05
N LEU A 302 15.51 7.79 -1.52
CA LEU A 302 16.62 8.18 -0.64
C LEU A 302 16.42 9.57 -0.04
N TYR A 303 16.28 10.61 -0.87
CA TYR A 303 16.20 11.98 -0.35
C TYR A 303 14.87 12.25 0.37
N LYS A 304 13.75 11.62 -0.02
CA LYS A 304 12.50 11.71 0.77
C LYS A 304 12.61 10.95 2.07
N GLY A 305 13.28 9.80 2.07
CA GLY A 305 13.64 9.09 3.29
C GLY A 305 14.34 10.01 4.27
N ILE A 306 15.40 10.70 3.84
CA ILE A 306 16.14 11.68 4.67
C ILE A 306 15.23 12.80 5.16
N LEU A 307 14.44 13.42 4.28
CA LEU A 307 13.58 14.56 4.63
C LEU A 307 12.48 14.17 5.64
N PHE A 308 11.84 13.00 5.46
CA PHE A 308 10.84 12.49 6.40
C PHE A 308 11.46 12.00 7.71
N MET A 309 12.67 11.43 7.67
CA MET A 309 13.44 11.09 8.87
C MET A 309 13.86 12.36 9.64
N GLY A 310 14.34 13.41 8.97
CA GLY A 310 14.69 14.67 9.63
C GLY A 310 13.48 15.40 10.22
N ALA A 311 12.39 15.48 9.45
CA ALA A 311 11.09 15.96 9.94
C ALA A 311 10.59 15.10 11.13
N GLY A 312 10.78 13.79 11.05
CA GLY A 312 10.43 12.84 12.10
C GLY A 312 11.24 13.03 13.39
N ALA A 313 12.55 13.27 13.27
CA ALA A 313 13.44 13.58 14.39
C ALA A 313 13.02 14.85 15.12
N VAL A 314 12.69 15.93 14.38
CA VAL A 314 12.20 17.17 14.98
C VAL A 314 10.88 16.94 15.71
N ILE A 315 9.94 16.17 15.15
CA ILE A 315 8.67 15.85 15.82
C ILE A 315 8.90 14.97 17.05
N HIS A 316 9.82 14.01 16.98
CA HIS A 316 10.14 13.12 18.09
C HIS A 316 10.68 13.89 19.30
N ILE A 317 11.48 14.93 19.07
CA ILE A 317 12.09 15.74 20.13
C ILE A 317 11.17 16.87 20.61
N THR A 318 10.52 17.58 19.70
CA THR A 318 9.77 18.80 20.03
C THR A 318 8.28 18.57 20.23
N GLY A 319 7.72 17.48 19.69
CA GLY A 319 6.28 17.25 19.62
C GLY A 319 5.52 18.24 18.72
N LYS A 320 6.21 19.10 17.96
CA LYS A 320 5.62 20.14 17.11
C LYS A 320 5.81 19.82 15.62
N ARG A 321 4.78 20.15 14.83
CA ARG A 321 4.75 19.90 13.37
C ARG A 321 4.54 21.15 12.50
N ARG A 322 4.21 22.28 13.10
CA ARG A 322 3.96 23.55 12.38
C ARG A 322 5.21 24.39 12.41
N LEU A 323 5.56 24.98 11.27
CA LEU A 323 6.72 25.87 11.13
C LEU A 323 6.59 27.13 11.99
N THR A 324 5.37 27.60 12.25
CA THR A 324 5.09 28.71 13.18
C THR A 324 5.48 28.44 14.63
N ASP A 325 5.54 27.17 15.03
CA ASP A 325 5.76 26.76 16.41
C ASP A 325 7.24 26.43 16.69
N LEU A 326 8.08 26.50 15.65
CA LEU A 326 9.49 26.10 15.64
C LEU A 326 10.41 27.30 15.35
N GLY A 327 11.71 27.09 15.57
CA GLY A 327 12.75 28.08 15.32
C GLY A 327 13.92 27.96 16.30
N GLY A 328 15.12 28.28 15.84
CA GLY A 328 16.34 28.24 16.67
C GLY A 328 16.91 26.84 16.95
N LEU A 329 16.42 25.79 16.27
CA LEU A 329 16.88 24.41 16.51
C LEU A 329 18.31 24.13 16.01
N TYR A 330 18.91 25.00 15.18
CA TYR A 330 20.24 24.75 14.61
C TYR A 330 21.34 24.53 15.67
N LYS A 331 21.19 25.14 16.87
CA LYS A 331 22.14 24.98 17.98
C LYS A 331 21.95 23.65 18.72
N ALA A 332 20.71 23.20 18.82
CA ALA A 332 20.34 22.02 19.60
C ALA A 332 20.44 20.71 18.79
N MET A 333 20.24 20.80 17.47
CA MET A 333 20.20 19.65 16.56
C MET A 333 21.04 19.88 15.28
N PRO A 334 22.35 20.22 15.38
CA PRO A 334 23.19 20.55 14.22
C PRO A 334 23.41 19.38 13.24
N VAL A 335 23.54 18.15 13.73
CA VAL A 335 23.70 16.94 12.90
C VAL A 335 22.41 16.65 12.15
N THR A 336 21.26 16.72 12.83
CA THR A 336 19.95 16.58 12.17
C THR A 336 19.77 17.63 11.07
N LEU A 337 20.19 18.88 11.30
CA LEU A 337 20.17 19.94 10.30
C LEU A 337 21.04 19.59 9.08
N ILE A 338 22.30 19.21 9.29
CA ILE A 338 23.23 18.88 8.19
C ILE A 338 22.65 17.74 7.33
N LEU A 339 22.19 16.66 7.97
CA LEU A 339 21.62 15.52 7.27
C LEU A 339 20.32 15.90 6.53
N TYR A 340 19.45 16.71 7.14
CA TYR A 340 18.26 17.23 6.47
C TYR A 340 18.62 18.08 5.24
N MET A 341 19.63 18.95 5.35
CA MET A 341 20.09 19.81 4.25
C MET A 341 20.63 18.99 3.07
N ILE A 342 21.31 17.86 3.31
CA ILE A 342 21.71 16.95 2.23
C ILE A 342 20.46 16.47 1.46
N GLY A 343 19.40 16.08 2.17
CA GLY A 343 18.11 15.73 1.57
C GLY A 343 17.46 16.89 0.82
N GLY A 344 17.53 18.12 1.35
CA GLY A 344 17.00 19.34 0.73
C GLY A 344 17.71 19.68 -0.58
N PHE A 345 19.04 19.73 -0.55
CA PHE A 345 19.83 19.95 -1.75
C PHE A 345 19.66 18.83 -2.78
N ALA A 346 19.55 17.58 -2.33
CA ALA A 346 19.27 16.44 -3.20
C ALA A 346 17.93 16.56 -3.93
N ILE A 347 16.81 16.80 -3.23
CA ILE A 347 15.51 16.97 -3.89
C ILE A 347 15.50 18.18 -4.83
N SER A 348 16.31 19.20 -4.55
CA SER A 348 16.36 20.44 -5.31
C SER A 348 17.21 20.35 -6.58
N GLY A 349 17.97 19.27 -6.76
CA GLY A 349 18.87 19.13 -7.90
C GLY A 349 20.13 19.98 -7.77
N PHE A 350 20.69 20.12 -6.57
CA PHE A 350 21.99 20.77 -6.39
C PHE A 350 23.12 19.91 -6.99
N PRO A 351 24.13 20.48 -7.68
CA PRO A 351 25.25 19.71 -8.25
C PRO A 351 25.92 18.81 -7.21
N LEU A 352 26.42 17.64 -7.65
CA LEU A 352 27.03 16.58 -6.82
C LEU A 352 26.05 15.75 -5.97
N LEU A 353 24.75 16.03 -6.02
CA LEU A 353 23.72 15.22 -5.36
C LEU A 353 22.91 14.44 -6.39
N ASN A 354 22.38 13.29 -5.98
CA ASN A 354 21.67 12.37 -6.87
C ASN A 354 20.48 13.00 -7.64
N GLY A 355 19.75 13.93 -7.04
CA GLY A 355 18.64 14.60 -7.71
C GLY A 355 19.04 15.42 -8.93
N PHE A 356 20.26 15.98 -8.96
CA PHE A 356 20.79 16.72 -10.12
C PHE A 356 20.90 15.82 -11.35
N ILE A 357 21.30 14.56 -11.15
CA ILE A 357 21.43 13.57 -12.21
C ILE A 357 20.04 13.22 -12.75
N SER A 358 19.17 12.70 -11.89
CA SER A 358 17.86 12.18 -12.33
C SER A 358 16.92 13.26 -12.88
N LYS A 359 16.90 14.47 -12.30
CA LYS A 359 16.10 15.58 -12.85
C LYS A 359 16.66 16.07 -14.18
N GLY A 360 17.99 16.16 -14.27
CA GLY A 360 18.69 16.51 -15.51
C GLY A 360 18.29 15.57 -16.65
N MET A 361 18.26 14.26 -16.41
CA MET A 361 17.83 13.26 -17.39
C MET A 361 16.40 13.50 -17.88
N ILE A 362 15.45 13.73 -16.97
CA ILE A 362 14.03 13.97 -17.34
C ILE A 362 13.88 15.26 -18.14
N ILE A 363 14.50 16.35 -17.70
CA ILE A 363 14.41 17.65 -18.37
C ILE A 363 15.11 17.61 -19.73
N SER A 364 16.27 16.94 -19.81
CA SER A 364 17.00 16.74 -21.08
C SER A 364 16.20 15.87 -22.04
N ALA A 365 15.53 14.81 -21.57
CA ALA A 365 14.68 13.99 -22.42
C ALA A 365 13.51 14.80 -23.02
N ALA A 366 12.84 15.63 -22.21
CA ALA A 366 11.80 16.53 -22.71
C ALA A 366 12.34 17.57 -23.70
N GLY A 367 13.57 18.06 -23.48
CA GLY A 367 14.25 18.99 -24.39
C GLY A 367 14.59 18.35 -25.75
N HIS A 368 15.07 17.11 -25.75
CA HIS A 368 15.35 16.34 -26.97
C HIS A 368 14.09 16.00 -27.75
N ASP A 369 12.96 15.80 -27.06
CA ASP A 369 11.64 15.60 -27.67
C ASP A 369 10.96 16.92 -28.10
N HIS A 370 11.70 18.05 -28.09
CA HIS A 370 11.22 19.38 -28.47
C HIS A 370 10.03 19.92 -27.64
N GLN A 371 9.83 19.40 -26.42
CA GLN A 371 8.75 19.80 -25.52
C GLN A 371 9.14 21.05 -24.68
N ALA A 372 9.38 22.18 -25.34
CA ALA A 372 9.88 23.40 -24.69
C ALA A 372 9.00 23.90 -23.52
N LEU A 373 7.67 23.80 -23.65
CA LEU A 373 6.76 24.20 -22.58
C LEU A 373 6.84 23.27 -21.37
N ILE A 374 6.99 21.96 -21.60
CA ILE A 374 7.15 20.97 -20.53
C ILE A 374 8.46 21.21 -19.78
N VAL A 375 9.56 21.47 -20.51
CA VAL A 375 10.85 21.85 -19.91
C VAL A 375 10.69 23.07 -19.00
N LEU A 376 10.01 24.13 -19.48
CA LEU A 376 9.76 25.32 -18.68
C LEU A 376 8.96 25.02 -17.41
N ILE A 377 7.87 24.26 -17.51
CA ILE A 377 7.04 23.88 -16.37
C ILE A 377 7.85 23.08 -15.34
N LEU A 378 8.67 22.12 -15.78
CA LEU A 378 9.51 21.30 -14.92
C LEU A 378 10.63 22.13 -14.26
N LEU A 379 11.17 23.15 -14.93
CA LEU A 379 12.14 24.08 -14.33
C LEU A 379 11.48 24.99 -13.28
N LEU A 380 10.26 25.48 -13.53
CA LEU A 380 9.48 26.24 -12.54
C LEU A 380 9.12 25.38 -11.32
N ALA A 381 8.77 24.11 -11.53
CA ALA A 381 8.56 23.17 -10.43
C ALA A 381 9.85 22.92 -9.62
N ALA A 382 11.02 22.98 -10.27
CA ALA A 382 12.31 22.75 -9.62
C ALA A 382 12.69 23.94 -8.71
N SER A 383 12.48 25.17 -9.18
CA SER A 383 12.67 26.38 -8.37
C SER A 383 11.73 26.39 -7.17
N GLY A 384 10.45 26.08 -7.37
CA GLY A 384 9.48 25.96 -6.28
C GLY A 384 9.88 24.90 -5.24
N THR A 385 10.49 23.80 -5.67
CA THR A 385 10.96 22.73 -4.78
C THR A 385 12.12 23.20 -3.91
N PHE A 386 13.09 23.89 -4.49
CA PHE A 386 14.21 24.47 -3.76
C PHE A 386 13.76 25.53 -2.75
N LEU A 387 12.84 26.41 -3.18
CA LEU A 387 12.23 27.44 -2.36
C LEU A 387 11.61 26.89 -1.06
N SER A 388 10.78 25.85 -1.17
CA SER A 388 10.03 25.34 -0.03
C SER A 388 10.81 24.34 0.83
N THR A 389 11.55 23.41 0.23
CA THR A 389 12.19 22.30 0.97
C THR A 389 13.57 22.64 1.52
N THR A 390 14.34 23.44 0.80
CA THR A 390 15.74 23.75 1.13
C THR A 390 15.89 25.12 1.78
N ILE A 391 15.01 26.07 1.43
CA ILE A 391 15.03 27.41 2.03
C ILE A 391 13.96 27.54 3.11
N LYS A 392 12.67 27.47 2.77
CA LYS A 392 11.55 27.75 3.71
C LYS A 392 11.58 26.83 4.93
N ILE A 393 11.58 25.51 4.76
CA ILE A 393 11.58 24.59 5.91
C ILE A 393 12.79 24.84 6.82
N PRO A 394 14.04 24.79 6.33
CA PRO A 394 15.20 25.03 7.20
C PRO A 394 15.21 26.40 7.86
N TYR A 395 14.79 27.44 7.13
CA TYR A 395 14.68 28.79 7.66
C TYR A 395 13.74 28.84 8.87
N TYR A 396 12.49 28.37 8.76
CA TYR A 396 11.54 28.47 9.87
C TYR A 396 11.78 27.40 10.96
N MET A 397 12.24 26.21 10.59
CA MET A 397 12.46 25.11 11.52
C MET A 397 13.74 25.29 12.35
N PHE A 398 14.85 25.65 11.72
CA PHE A 398 16.16 25.68 12.37
C PHE A 398 16.67 27.10 12.62
N PHE A 399 16.58 28.01 11.64
CA PHE A 399 17.20 29.35 11.72
C PHE A 399 16.26 30.46 12.19
N GLY A 400 14.97 30.17 12.35
CA GLY A 400 13.95 31.12 12.76
C GLY A 400 14.16 31.63 14.19
N LYS A 401 13.32 32.58 14.62
CA LYS A 401 13.35 33.11 15.98
C LYS A 401 13.26 31.95 16.98
N ALA A 402 14.19 31.90 17.93
CA ALA A 402 14.29 30.80 18.88
C ALA A 402 12.95 30.57 19.60
N SER A 403 12.39 29.37 19.44
CA SER A 403 11.24 28.94 20.23
C SER A 403 11.71 28.58 21.64
N LYS A 404 10.81 28.64 22.63
CA LYS A 404 11.12 28.27 24.03
C LYS A 404 11.16 26.74 24.24
N ILE A 405 11.48 25.98 23.19
CA ILE A 405 11.42 24.52 23.22
C ILE A 405 12.81 23.99 23.58
N GLU A 406 12.90 23.21 24.67
CA GLU A 406 14.11 22.44 24.95
C GLU A 406 14.23 21.30 23.94
N ALA A 407 15.33 21.31 23.18
CA ALA A 407 15.61 20.31 22.16
C ALA A 407 17.04 19.78 22.32
N LYS A 408 17.25 18.55 21.84
CA LYS A 408 18.54 17.89 21.72
C LYS A 408 18.53 16.97 20.51
N GLU A 409 19.69 16.51 20.08
CA GLU A 409 19.79 15.51 19.02
C GLU A 409 18.95 14.25 19.33
N PRO A 410 18.35 13.63 18.29
CA PRO A 410 17.59 12.41 18.45
C PRO A 410 18.52 11.23 18.77
N PRO A 411 17.95 10.09 19.20
CA PRO A 411 18.69 8.86 19.39
C PRO A 411 19.60 8.49 18.21
N LEU A 412 20.77 7.92 18.50
CA LEU A 412 21.81 7.63 17.51
C LEU A 412 21.31 6.78 16.32
N ASN A 413 20.40 5.84 16.56
CA ASN A 413 19.81 5.01 15.50
C ASN A 413 19.06 5.83 14.44
N MET A 414 18.42 6.94 14.83
CA MET A 414 17.75 7.84 13.89
C MET A 414 18.77 8.59 13.03
N LEU A 415 19.86 9.07 13.66
CA LEU A 415 20.97 9.73 12.95
C LEU A 415 21.69 8.78 11.99
N ILE A 416 21.92 7.52 12.40
CA ILE A 416 22.54 6.50 11.54
C ILE A 416 21.66 6.23 10.31
N GLY A 417 20.34 6.04 10.49
CA GLY A 417 19.43 5.85 9.37
C GLY A 417 19.46 7.02 8.37
N MET A 418 19.43 8.25 8.87
CA MET A 418 19.58 9.46 8.06
C MET A 418 20.94 9.52 7.36
N GLY A 419 22.01 9.20 8.08
CA GLY A 419 23.39 9.22 7.57
C GLY A 419 23.61 8.24 6.43
N ILE A 420 23.10 7.01 6.53
CA ILE A 420 23.22 5.99 5.47
C ILE A 420 22.56 6.49 4.18
N ALA A 421 21.33 6.98 4.26
CA ALA A 421 20.64 7.51 3.09
C ALA A 421 21.35 8.76 2.52
N ALA A 422 21.87 9.64 3.36
CA ALA A 422 22.63 10.82 2.94
C ALA A 422 23.92 10.48 2.19
N VAL A 423 24.67 9.48 2.68
CA VAL A 423 25.86 8.97 1.99
C VAL A 423 25.50 8.39 0.63
N LEU A 424 24.40 7.64 0.52
CA LEU A 424 23.94 7.11 -0.77
C LEU A 424 23.53 8.22 -1.75
N CYS A 425 22.87 9.28 -1.29
CA CYS A 425 22.56 10.46 -2.12
C CYS A 425 23.82 11.13 -2.67
N LEU A 426 24.87 11.27 -1.86
CA LEU A 426 26.16 11.83 -2.27
C LEU A 426 26.90 10.89 -3.22
N LEU A 427 26.95 9.59 -2.90
CA LEU A 427 27.66 8.59 -3.71
C LEU A 427 27.09 8.50 -5.12
N ILE A 428 25.76 8.44 -5.26
CA ILE A 428 25.11 8.44 -6.57
C ILE A 428 25.36 9.77 -7.29
N GLY A 429 25.34 10.89 -6.55
CA GLY A 429 25.59 12.23 -7.08
C GLY A 429 27.01 12.44 -7.63
N ILE A 430 28.03 11.93 -6.93
CA ILE A 430 29.45 12.08 -7.31
C ILE A 430 29.85 11.04 -8.35
N TYR A 431 29.31 9.81 -8.27
CA TYR A 431 29.65 8.70 -9.16
C TYR A 431 28.42 8.14 -9.91
N PRO A 432 27.84 8.90 -10.87
CA PRO A 432 26.69 8.47 -11.66
C PRO A 432 26.90 7.14 -12.40
N GLY A 433 28.13 6.83 -12.81
CA GLY A 433 28.45 5.63 -13.59
C GLY A 433 28.09 4.31 -12.89
N LEU A 434 28.23 4.25 -11.56
CA LEU A 434 27.81 3.08 -10.77
C LEU A 434 26.30 2.82 -10.88
N PHE A 435 25.54 3.90 -11.10
CA PHE A 435 24.10 3.89 -11.15
C PHE A 435 23.58 3.62 -12.58
N TYR A 436 24.26 4.13 -13.60
CA TYR A 436 23.86 3.97 -15.00
C TYR A 436 23.86 2.51 -15.48
N GLY A 437 24.79 1.68 -15.02
CA GLY A 437 24.82 0.26 -15.38
C GLY A 437 23.62 -0.56 -14.88
N LEU A 438 22.88 -0.04 -13.90
CA LEU A 438 21.71 -0.70 -13.33
C LEU A 438 20.40 -0.30 -14.02
N LEU A 439 20.41 0.77 -14.81
CA LEU A 439 19.21 1.30 -15.45
C LEU A 439 18.73 0.40 -16.60
N PRO A 440 17.42 0.45 -16.94
CA PRO A 440 16.84 -0.39 -17.99
C PRO A 440 17.51 -0.23 -19.35
N TYR A 441 17.79 0.99 -19.79
CA TYR A 441 18.36 1.30 -21.10
C TYR A 441 19.83 1.80 -21.01
N PRO A 442 20.58 1.78 -22.12
CA PRO A 442 21.91 2.37 -22.17
C PRO A 442 21.87 3.89 -21.98
N VAL A 443 22.64 4.40 -21.01
CA VAL A 443 22.66 5.83 -20.67
C VAL A 443 23.86 6.53 -21.31
N HIS A 444 23.58 7.55 -22.11
CA HIS A 444 24.57 8.46 -22.70
C HIS A 444 24.46 9.90 -22.15
N PHE A 445 23.90 10.06 -20.96
CA PHE A 445 23.70 11.36 -20.33
C PHE A 445 24.93 11.79 -19.54
N GLU A 446 25.45 12.97 -19.83
CA GLU A 446 26.53 13.60 -19.07
C GLU A 446 25.97 14.67 -18.13
N PRO A 447 25.89 14.43 -16.81
CA PRO A 447 25.26 15.37 -15.89
C PRO A 447 26.07 16.65 -15.67
N PHE A 448 27.40 16.59 -15.80
CA PHE A 448 28.31 17.68 -15.43
C PHE A 448 28.79 18.52 -16.62
N THR A 449 27.91 18.79 -17.58
CA THR A 449 28.20 19.76 -18.64
C THR A 449 28.15 21.20 -18.11
N ALA A 450 28.91 22.11 -18.74
CA ALA A 450 28.95 23.51 -18.34
C ALA A 450 27.55 24.15 -18.37
N ASP A 451 26.76 23.87 -19.40
CA ASP A 451 25.41 24.42 -19.56
C ASP A 451 24.45 23.93 -18.46
N HIS A 452 24.47 22.62 -18.17
CA HIS A 452 23.59 22.06 -17.14
C HIS A 452 23.94 22.55 -15.74
N VAL A 453 25.24 22.65 -15.41
CA VAL A 453 25.71 23.14 -14.11
C VAL A 453 25.40 24.63 -13.96
N THR A 454 25.75 25.47 -14.94
CA THR A 454 25.54 26.92 -14.87
C THR A 454 24.05 27.27 -14.88
N GLY A 455 23.25 26.61 -15.72
CA GLY A 455 21.79 26.79 -15.74
C GLY A 455 21.14 26.42 -14.41
N SER A 456 21.53 25.30 -13.83
CA SER A 456 21.00 24.85 -12.53
C SER A 456 21.39 25.78 -11.39
N LEU A 457 22.66 26.18 -11.30
CA LEU A 457 23.12 27.15 -10.31
C LEU A 457 22.44 28.51 -10.49
N GLY A 458 22.27 28.98 -11.72
CA GLY A 458 21.53 30.19 -12.05
C GLY A 458 20.10 30.16 -11.54
N LEU A 459 19.38 29.06 -11.79
CA LEU A 459 18.01 28.85 -11.29
C LEU A 459 17.94 28.85 -9.75
N LEU A 460 18.88 28.16 -9.09
CA LEU A 460 18.95 28.09 -7.63
C LEU A 460 19.25 29.47 -7.03
N MET A 461 20.24 30.20 -7.54
CA MET A 461 20.58 31.55 -7.09
C MET A 461 19.42 32.54 -7.29
N ALA A 462 18.75 32.50 -8.44
CA ALA A 462 17.56 33.32 -8.71
C ALA A 462 16.43 33.00 -7.71
N THR A 463 16.27 31.73 -7.34
CA THR A 463 15.29 31.31 -6.33
C THR A 463 15.64 31.82 -4.92
N VAL A 464 16.93 31.81 -4.54
CA VAL A 464 17.38 32.42 -3.27
C VAL A 464 17.02 33.90 -3.24
N LEU A 465 17.34 34.63 -4.30
CA LEU A 465 17.00 36.05 -4.43
C LEU A 465 15.48 36.26 -4.31
N GLY A 466 14.70 35.47 -5.07
CA GLY A 466 13.24 35.51 -5.03
C GLY A 466 12.67 35.25 -3.63
N PHE A 467 13.22 34.30 -2.87
CA PHE A 467 12.79 34.03 -1.49
C PHE A 467 12.96 35.25 -0.58
N PHE A 468 14.12 35.90 -0.60
CA PHE A 468 14.38 37.06 0.24
C PHE A 468 13.53 38.27 -0.15
N LEU A 469 13.29 38.47 -1.45
CA LEU A 469 12.39 39.52 -1.95
C LEU A 469 10.93 39.27 -1.56
N LEU A 470 10.49 38.01 -1.54
CA LEU A 470 9.11 37.61 -1.26
C LEU A 470 8.90 37.09 0.16
N LEU A 471 9.84 37.32 1.08
CA LEU A 471 9.80 36.76 2.44
C LEU A 471 8.56 37.19 3.22
N LYS A 472 8.04 38.39 2.95
CA LYS A 472 6.78 38.89 3.53
C LYS A 472 5.54 38.14 3.04
N VAL A 473 5.59 37.57 1.83
CA VAL A 473 4.48 36.84 1.19
C VAL A 473 4.53 35.34 1.50
N ILE A 474 5.74 34.76 1.61
CA ILE A 474 5.96 33.30 1.79
C ILE A 474 5.86 32.87 3.26
N LYS A 475 5.57 33.80 4.18
CA LYS A 475 5.47 33.52 5.60
C LYS A 475 4.43 32.42 5.88
N PRO A 476 4.75 31.40 6.69
CA PRO A 476 3.78 30.40 7.10
C PRO A 476 2.63 31.08 7.86
N GLU A 477 1.42 30.87 7.37
CA GLU A 477 0.20 31.37 7.98
C GLU A 477 -0.62 30.22 8.59
N HIS A 478 -1.54 30.56 9.50
CA HIS A 478 -2.42 29.60 10.17
C HIS A 478 -3.70 29.31 9.37
N HIS A 479 -3.67 29.39 8.05
CA HIS A 479 -4.80 29.03 7.20
C HIS A 479 -4.63 27.60 6.66
N ILE A 480 -5.75 26.89 6.47
CA ILE A 480 -5.77 25.63 5.73
C ILE A 480 -5.87 25.99 4.25
N SER A 481 -4.84 25.69 3.46
CA SER A 481 -4.94 25.82 2.01
C SER A 481 -5.90 24.76 1.49
N LEU A 482 -7.06 25.19 1.00
CA LEU A 482 -8.04 24.31 0.36
C LEU A 482 -7.57 24.01 -1.06
N ASP A 483 -7.54 22.72 -1.37
CA ASP A 483 -7.11 22.16 -2.65
C ASP A 483 -8.37 21.58 -3.33
N VAL A 484 -8.22 20.75 -4.37
CA VAL A 484 -9.29 19.85 -4.84
C VAL A 484 -9.80 18.90 -3.74
N ASP A 485 -9.15 18.88 -2.58
CA ASP A 485 -9.60 18.18 -1.37
C ASP A 485 -11.01 18.60 -0.92
N TRP A 486 -11.49 19.79 -1.31
CA TRP A 486 -12.87 20.22 -1.09
C TRP A 486 -13.90 19.25 -1.70
N PHE A 487 -13.66 18.76 -2.92
CA PHE A 487 -14.56 17.82 -3.60
C PHE A 487 -14.67 16.51 -2.81
N TYR A 488 -13.54 15.97 -2.36
CA TYR A 488 -13.50 14.74 -1.56
C TYR A 488 -14.11 14.92 -0.17
N ARG A 489 -13.88 16.06 0.48
CA ARG A 489 -14.47 16.35 1.80
C ARG A 489 -15.99 16.45 1.72
N MET A 490 -16.50 17.08 0.66
CA MET A 490 -17.94 17.18 0.42
C MET A 490 -18.53 15.81 0.05
N GLY A 491 -17.91 15.08 -0.89
CA GLY A 491 -18.32 13.74 -1.27
C GLY A 491 -18.31 12.75 -0.10
N THR A 492 -17.26 12.76 0.72
CA THR A 492 -17.17 11.93 1.93
C THR A 492 -18.26 12.30 2.95
N ARG A 493 -18.56 13.60 3.13
CA ARG A 493 -19.64 14.02 4.02
C ARG A 493 -21.00 13.52 3.55
N ILE A 494 -21.26 13.59 2.24
CA ILE A 494 -22.49 13.08 1.62
C ILE A 494 -22.54 11.55 1.75
N PHE A 495 -21.46 10.84 1.45
CA PHE A 495 -21.36 9.39 1.58
C PHE A 495 -21.54 8.93 3.03
N LEU A 496 -20.86 9.55 3.99
CA LEU A 496 -21.03 9.23 5.42
C LEU A 496 -22.44 9.54 5.92
N TRP A 497 -23.05 10.63 5.43
CA TRP A 497 -24.44 10.92 5.71
C TRP A 497 -25.36 9.81 5.15
N PHE A 498 -25.12 9.36 3.92
CA PHE A 498 -25.85 8.26 3.29
C PHE A 498 -25.64 6.92 4.01
N ALA A 499 -24.40 6.56 4.34
CA ALA A 499 -24.10 5.34 5.08
C ALA A 499 -24.73 5.36 6.48
N ARG A 500 -24.54 6.45 7.25
CA ARG A 500 -25.02 6.52 8.64
C ARG A 500 -26.52 6.73 8.78
N ARG A 501 -27.20 7.29 7.77
CA ARG A 501 -28.64 7.54 7.85
C ARG A 501 -29.43 6.49 7.08
N PRO A 502 -29.59 6.56 5.75
CA PRO A 502 -30.46 5.61 5.06
C PRO A 502 -29.97 4.17 5.16
N VAL A 503 -28.66 3.90 5.04
CA VAL A 503 -28.17 2.51 5.08
C VAL A 503 -28.29 1.91 6.48
N CYS A 504 -27.80 2.57 7.53
CA CYS A 504 -27.99 2.08 8.90
C CYS A 504 -29.46 2.02 9.32
N ALA A 505 -30.32 2.93 8.84
CA ALA A 505 -31.76 2.84 9.09
C ALA A 505 -32.39 1.62 8.41
N TYR A 506 -31.98 1.32 7.17
CA TYR A 506 -32.40 0.12 6.45
C TYR A 506 -31.89 -1.16 7.12
N GLU A 507 -30.61 -1.21 7.50
CA GLU A 507 -30.04 -2.32 8.27
C GLU A 507 -30.78 -2.51 9.60
N GLY A 508 -31.06 -1.43 10.33
CA GLY A 508 -31.85 -1.45 11.54
C GLY A 508 -33.26 -2.01 11.31
N PHE A 509 -33.93 -1.57 10.24
CA PHE A 509 -35.24 -2.09 9.84
C PHE A 509 -35.21 -3.58 9.48
N ILE A 510 -34.23 -4.05 8.71
CA ILE A 510 -34.05 -5.48 8.39
C ILE A 510 -33.77 -6.29 9.66
N THR A 511 -32.94 -5.77 10.56
CA THR A 511 -32.64 -6.38 11.85
C THR A 511 -33.88 -6.47 12.72
N GLU A 512 -34.72 -5.43 12.72
CA GLU A 512 -35.99 -5.41 13.44
C GLU A 512 -36.97 -6.42 12.85
N ILE A 513 -37.14 -6.51 11.53
CA ILE A 513 -37.94 -7.57 10.88
C ILE A 513 -37.44 -8.96 11.25
N SER A 514 -36.11 -9.18 11.20
CA SER A 514 -35.51 -10.45 11.56
C SER A 514 -35.84 -10.84 13.00
N ASN A 515 -35.70 -9.91 13.94
CA ASN A 515 -35.96 -10.15 15.36
C ASN A 515 -37.46 -10.26 15.70
N THR A 516 -38.33 -9.55 15.00
CA THR A 516 -39.75 -9.42 15.37
C THR A 516 -40.64 -10.40 14.64
N VAL A 517 -40.25 -10.81 13.42
CA VAL A 517 -41.06 -11.68 12.57
C VAL A 517 -40.35 -13.02 12.35
N ILE A 518 -39.10 -12.99 11.86
CA ILE A 518 -38.41 -14.21 11.43
C ILE A 518 -38.08 -15.11 12.64
N LEU A 519 -37.42 -14.58 13.66
CA LEU A 519 -37.04 -15.36 14.85
C LEU A 519 -38.25 -15.95 15.58
N PRO A 520 -39.35 -15.21 15.86
CA PRO A 520 -40.52 -15.79 16.50
C PRO A 520 -41.19 -16.89 15.68
N VAL A 521 -41.23 -16.76 14.35
CA VAL A 521 -41.74 -17.80 13.45
C VAL A 521 -40.85 -19.05 13.49
N ILE A 522 -39.53 -18.89 13.47
CA ILE A 522 -38.58 -20.00 13.62
C ILE A 522 -38.79 -20.69 14.98
N TYR A 523 -38.89 -19.93 16.08
CA TYR A 523 -39.15 -20.49 17.41
C TYR A 523 -40.53 -21.16 17.53
N PHE A 524 -41.52 -20.71 16.76
CA PHE A 524 -42.80 -21.38 16.64
C PHE A 524 -42.65 -22.75 15.97
N PHE A 525 -42.02 -22.80 14.79
CA PHE A 525 -41.78 -24.08 14.09
C PHE A 525 -40.89 -25.03 14.88
N ALA A 526 -39.88 -24.52 15.59
CA ALA A 526 -39.05 -25.33 16.49
C ALA A 526 -39.88 -25.94 17.64
N ARG A 527 -40.82 -25.17 18.23
CA ARG A 527 -41.75 -25.69 19.23
C ARG A 527 -42.69 -26.75 18.67
N VAL A 528 -43.20 -26.55 17.45
CA VAL A 528 -44.03 -27.56 16.77
C VAL A 528 -43.23 -28.84 16.50
N GLY A 529 -41.99 -28.72 16.02
CA GLY A 529 -41.10 -29.86 15.81
C GLY A 529 -40.84 -30.65 17.10
N LEU A 530 -40.51 -29.95 18.20
CA LEU A 530 -40.36 -30.55 19.52
C LEU A 530 -41.64 -31.23 20.02
N TRP A 531 -42.82 -30.66 19.72
CA TRP A 531 -44.09 -31.27 20.08
C TRP A 531 -44.37 -32.54 19.28
N ILE A 532 -44.08 -32.55 17.98
CA ILE A 532 -44.21 -33.73 17.10
C ILE A 532 -43.30 -34.85 17.59
N ASP A 533 -42.04 -34.53 17.90
CA ASP A 533 -41.06 -35.50 18.37
C ASP A 533 -41.53 -36.19 19.66
N ARG A 534 -41.92 -35.39 20.67
CA ARG A 534 -42.36 -35.90 21.97
C ARG A 534 -43.71 -36.61 21.97
N ASN A 535 -44.64 -36.24 21.09
CA ASN A 535 -46.01 -36.75 21.15
C ASN A 535 -46.35 -37.74 20.05
N ILE A 536 -45.68 -37.69 18.90
CA ILE A 536 -45.94 -38.57 17.77
C ILE A 536 -44.84 -39.61 17.66
N VAL A 537 -43.58 -39.19 17.61
CA VAL A 537 -42.45 -40.12 17.43
C VAL A 537 -42.28 -40.98 18.67
N ASP A 538 -42.17 -40.37 19.86
CA ASP A 538 -42.07 -41.10 21.12
C ASP A 538 -43.31 -41.98 21.36
N LEU A 539 -44.51 -41.51 21.02
CA LEU A 539 -45.72 -42.32 21.17
C LEU A 539 -45.72 -43.52 20.23
N ALA A 540 -45.28 -43.38 18.98
CA ALA A 540 -45.19 -44.48 18.02
C ALA A 540 -44.17 -45.53 18.48
N VAL A 541 -43.00 -45.10 18.95
CA VAL A 541 -41.97 -45.98 19.51
C VAL A 541 -42.49 -46.71 20.76
N ASN A 542 -43.07 -45.97 21.71
CA ASN A 542 -43.63 -46.54 22.93
C ASN A 542 -44.81 -47.48 22.66
N SER A 543 -45.67 -47.16 21.69
CA SER A 543 -46.78 -48.02 21.29
C SER A 543 -46.30 -49.32 20.66
N THR A 544 -45.24 -49.25 19.84
CA THR A 544 -44.63 -50.45 19.26
C THR A 544 -44.01 -51.32 20.35
N ALA A 545 -43.28 -50.73 21.30
CA ALA A 545 -42.74 -51.45 22.44
C ALA A 545 -43.84 -52.11 23.28
N ASN A 546 -44.91 -51.38 23.61
CA ASN A 546 -46.05 -51.89 24.36
C ASN A 546 -46.79 -53.02 23.62
N PHE A 547 -46.93 -52.91 22.29
CA PHE A 547 -47.52 -53.96 21.46
C PHE A 547 -46.70 -55.24 21.52
N VAL A 548 -45.37 -55.16 21.40
CA VAL A 548 -44.48 -56.32 21.50
C VAL A 548 -44.56 -56.95 22.89
N ILE A 549 -44.54 -56.14 23.96
CA ILE A 549 -44.68 -56.62 25.34
C ILE A 549 -46.03 -57.35 25.51
N ASN A 550 -47.13 -56.76 25.06
CA ASN A 550 -48.45 -57.36 25.16
C ASN A 550 -48.57 -58.66 24.34
N MET A 551 -48.02 -58.67 23.13
CA MET A 551 -47.99 -59.86 22.28
C MET A 551 -47.17 -60.98 22.92
N SER A 552 -46.01 -60.65 23.51
CA SER A 552 -45.19 -61.63 24.23
C SER A 552 -45.92 -62.20 25.45
N ALA A 553 -46.66 -61.36 26.19
CA ALA A 553 -47.47 -61.79 27.32
C ALA A 553 -48.63 -62.70 26.87
N PHE A 554 -49.22 -62.45 25.70
CA PHE A 554 -50.22 -63.31 25.09
C PHE A 554 -49.63 -64.66 24.65
N VAL A 555 -48.54 -64.65 23.88
CA VAL A 555 -47.84 -65.86 23.42
C VAL A 555 -47.38 -66.71 24.61
N ARG A 556 -46.91 -66.09 25.70
CA ARG A 556 -46.54 -66.80 26.94
C ARG A 556 -47.71 -67.60 27.52
N ARG A 557 -48.96 -67.14 27.37
CA ARG A 557 -50.15 -67.86 27.85
C ARG A 557 -50.53 -69.05 26.96
N VAL A 558 -50.06 -69.09 25.71
CA VAL A 558 -50.28 -70.22 24.79
C VAL A 558 -49.51 -71.46 25.26
N GLN A 559 -48.37 -71.27 25.93
CA GLN A 559 -47.65 -72.35 26.59
C GLN A 559 -48.26 -72.66 27.96
N THR A 560 -49.27 -73.53 27.99
CA THR A 560 -50.00 -73.88 29.21
C THR A 560 -49.29 -74.91 30.11
N GLY A 561 -48.21 -75.54 29.64
CA GLY A 561 -47.47 -76.58 30.36
C GLY A 561 -48.15 -77.96 30.35
N LEU A 562 -49.35 -78.08 29.78
CA LEU A 562 -50.10 -79.33 29.67
C LEU A 562 -49.79 -80.03 28.33
N VAL A 563 -49.21 -81.22 28.38
CA VAL A 563 -48.78 -82.00 27.19
C VAL A 563 -49.93 -82.23 26.20
N GLN A 564 -51.14 -82.40 26.71
CA GLN A 564 -52.35 -82.62 25.90
C GLN A 564 -52.67 -81.42 24.97
N HIS A 565 -52.45 -80.18 25.44
CA HIS A 565 -52.72 -78.98 24.64
C HIS A 565 -51.74 -78.85 23.47
N TYR A 566 -50.48 -79.24 23.67
CA TYR A 566 -49.48 -79.26 22.61
C TYR A 566 -49.77 -80.37 21.58
N ALA A 567 -50.22 -81.55 22.01
CA ALA A 567 -50.61 -82.62 21.10
C ALA A 567 -51.79 -82.19 20.19
N VAL A 568 -52.82 -81.55 20.76
CA VAL A 568 -53.93 -80.98 19.97
C VAL A 568 -53.42 -79.90 19.02
N GLY A 569 -52.56 -78.99 19.49
CA GLY A 569 -51.95 -77.96 18.65
C GLY A 569 -51.14 -78.53 17.47
N MET A 570 -50.40 -79.62 17.67
CA MET A 570 -49.65 -80.31 16.61
C MET A 570 -50.58 -80.96 15.59
N VAL A 571 -51.67 -81.62 16.04
CA VAL A 571 -52.65 -82.24 15.13
C VAL A 571 -53.36 -81.18 14.28
N ILE A 572 -53.79 -80.07 14.90
CA ILE A 572 -54.38 -78.93 14.18
C ILE A 572 -53.37 -78.34 13.20
N GLY A 573 -52.10 -78.19 13.62
CA GLY A 573 -51.02 -77.70 12.77
C GLY A 573 -50.76 -78.60 11.56
N ILE A 574 -50.73 -79.92 11.75
CA ILE A 574 -50.58 -80.91 10.65
C ILE A 574 -51.79 -80.85 9.72
N MET A 575 -53.02 -80.79 10.23
CA MET A 575 -54.20 -80.64 9.38
C MET A 575 -54.16 -79.35 8.59
N LEU A 576 -53.78 -78.22 9.20
CA LEU A 576 -53.64 -76.94 8.50
C LEU A 576 -52.54 -77.00 7.44
N ILE A 577 -51.41 -77.64 7.73
CA ILE A 577 -50.34 -77.83 6.73
C ILE A 577 -50.82 -78.73 5.59
N ILE A 578 -51.56 -79.81 5.87
CA ILE A 578 -52.12 -80.68 4.82
C ILE A 578 -53.16 -79.91 3.99
N ILE A 579 -54.02 -79.11 4.62
CA ILE A 579 -55.00 -78.27 3.92
C ILE A 579 -54.28 -77.25 3.04
N ILE A 580 -53.33 -76.51 3.60
CA ILE A 580 -52.52 -75.53 2.87
C ILE A 580 -51.72 -76.21 1.74
N TYR A 581 -51.16 -77.39 1.98
CA TYR A 581 -50.44 -78.16 0.96
C TYR A 581 -51.37 -78.68 -0.13
N SER A 582 -52.59 -79.12 0.21
CA SER A 582 -53.61 -79.52 -0.78
C SER A 582 -54.16 -78.35 -1.59
N LEU A 583 -54.13 -77.13 -1.03
CA LEU A 583 -54.49 -75.89 -1.72
C LEU A 583 -53.35 -75.35 -2.60
N ILE A 584 -52.10 -75.77 -2.37
CA ILE A 584 -50.90 -75.26 -3.06
C ILE A 584 -50.25 -76.33 -3.98
N GLY A 585 -50.57 -77.62 -3.82
CA GLY A 585 -49.95 -78.75 -4.52
C GLY A 585 -50.93 -79.63 -5.30
N GLY A 586 -51.51 -79.07 -6.36
CA GLY A 586 -52.27 -79.74 -7.42
C GLY A 586 -52.08 -79.03 -8.75
#